data_AF-A0A8K0SL74-F1
#
_entry.id   AF-A0A8K0SL74-F1
#
_cell.length_a   1.000
_cell.length_b   1.000
_cell.length_c   1.000
_cell.angle_alpha   90.00
_cell.angle_beta   90.00
_cell.angle_gamma   90.00
#
_symmetry.space_group_name_H-M   'P 1'
#
loop_
_entity.id
_entity.type
_entity.pdbx_description
1 polymer ?
#
loop_
_entity_poly.entity_id
_entity_poly.type
_entity_poly.pdbx_seq_one_letter_code
_entity_poly.pdbx_strand_id
1 'polypeptide(L)'
;MNLPDCAAELQKHGFTVLLYDPRTVGSSDGEPRNDIDPLQAVRDMSDALTHLKSLPSVLHSQAGLFGISFGGAVALSTAAVDPRVRFTIAVAPLTDLDFISTPRRWRLLQKCMKDRESQVFGNRPLIIPMVNDKGENVAGFGHDDVLGGNHLGMVVQSIVALVAEL
;
A
#
# COMPACT_ATOMS: atom_id res chain seq x y z
N MET A 1 6.25 -12.74 8.90
CA MET A 1 4.79 -12.84 8.72
C MET A 1 4.48 -12.26 7.35
N ASN A 2 4.04 -13.07 6.39
CA ASN A 2 3.56 -12.57 5.10
C ASN A 2 2.03 -12.44 5.15
N LEU A 3 1.45 -11.71 4.20
CA LEU A 3 0.03 -11.36 4.21
C LEU A 3 -0.93 -12.52 3.88
N PRO A 4 -0.60 -13.45 2.97
CA PRO A 4 -1.36 -14.68 2.81
C PRO A 4 -1.47 -15.49 4.11
N ASP A 5 -0.39 -15.60 4.89
CA ASP A 5 -0.42 -16.31 6.18
C ASP A 5 -1.36 -15.62 7.19
N CYS A 6 -1.36 -14.29 7.25
CA CYS A 6 -2.30 -13.53 8.08
C CYS A 6 -3.76 -13.80 7.69
N ALA A 7 -4.06 -13.77 6.38
CA ALA A 7 -5.41 -14.01 5.89
C ALA A 7 -5.87 -15.45 6.17
N ALA A 8 -4.98 -16.43 5.97
CA ALA A 8 -5.26 -17.82 6.29
C ALA A 8 -5.53 -18.01 7.79
N GLU A 9 -4.79 -17.31 8.65
CA GLU A 9 -5.03 -17.37 10.09
C GLU A 9 -6.37 -16.71 10.48
N LEU A 10 -6.66 -15.52 9.96
CA LEU A 10 -7.96 -14.86 10.15
C LEU A 10 -9.13 -15.74 9.67
N GLN A 11 -8.98 -16.42 8.53
CA GLN A 11 -9.99 -17.34 8.03
C GLN A 11 -10.26 -18.49 9.01
N LYS A 12 -9.23 -19.06 9.64
CA LYS A 12 -9.40 -20.11 10.66
C LYS A 12 -10.18 -19.63 11.89
N HIS A 13 -10.13 -18.33 12.18
CA HIS A 13 -10.87 -17.69 13.28
C HIS A 13 -12.23 -17.12 12.84
N GLY A 14 -12.75 -17.53 11.67
CA GLY A 14 -14.11 -17.22 11.24
C GLY A 14 -14.28 -15.93 10.45
N PHE A 15 -13.19 -15.36 9.91
CA PHE A 15 -13.26 -14.15 9.10
C PHE A 15 -13.21 -14.45 7.60
N THR A 16 -14.11 -13.83 6.83
CA THR A 16 -13.92 -13.75 5.37
C THR A 16 -12.89 -12.66 5.07
N VAL A 17 -11.84 -13.01 4.31
CA VAL A 17 -10.76 -12.09 3.96
C VAL A 17 -10.67 -11.88 2.46
N LEU A 18 -10.78 -10.62 2.01
CA LEU A 18 -10.41 -10.22 0.65
C LEU A 18 -9.00 -9.63 0.68
N LEU A 19 -8.05 -10.32 0.07
CA LEU A 19 -6.73 -9.79 -0.28
C LEU A 19 -6.74 -9.38 -1.75
N TYR A 20 -6.15 -8.24 -2.07
CA TYR A 20 -6.02 -7.78 -3.45
C TYR A 20 -4.68 -7.07 -3.67
N ASP A 21 -4.21 -7.10 -4.92
CA ASP A 21 -3.07 -6.30 -5.36
C ASP A 21 -3.54 -4.86 -5.62
N PRO A 22 -2.84 -3.82 -5.14
CA PRO A 22 -3.16 -2.45 -5.50
C PRO A 22 -3.11 -2.23 -7.02
N ARG A 23 -3.85 -1.24 -7.51
CA ARG A 23 -3.74 -0.76 -8.88
C ARG A 23 -2.27 -0.55 -9.26
N THR A 24 -1.93 -0.91 -10.50
CA THR A 24 -0.57 -0.90 -11.09
C THR A 24 0.44 -1.90 -10.51
N VAL A 25 0.06 -2.68 -9.48
CA VAL A 25 0.93 -3.64 -8.79
C VAL A 25 0.46 -5.07 -9.03
N GLY A 26 1.41 -6.00 -9.06
CA GLY A 26 1.11 -7.43 -9.12
C GLY A 26 0.21 -7.80 -10.29
N SER A 27 -0.88 -8.50 -10.00
CA SER A 27 -1.86 -8.96 -10.99
C SER A 27 -2.94 -7.94 -11.30
N SER A 28 -3.01 -6.83 -10.57
CA SER A 28 -4.00 -5.78 -10.80
C SER A 28 -3.64 -4.90 -11.98
N ASP A 29 -4.69 -4.43 -12.66
CA ASP A 29 -4.56 -3.54 -13.82
C ASP A 29 -4.03 -2.15 -13.45
N GLY A 30 -3.68 -1.39 -14.47
CA GLY A 30 -3.31 0.02 -14.38
C GLY A 30 -1.93 0.29 -14.95
N GLU A 31 -1.79 1.47 -15.55
CA GLU A 31 -0.54 2.00 -16.06
C GLU A 31 -0.37 3.47 -15.59
N PRO A 32 0.86 3.91 -15.32
CA PRO A 32 2.10 3.14 -15.41
C PRO A 32 2.25 2.06 -14.33
N ARG A 33 2.90 0.92 -14.65
CA ARG A 33 3.21 -0.11 -13.65
C ARG A 33 3.99 0.47 -12.46
N ASN A 34 3.64 0.00 -11.26
CA ASN A 34 4.24 0.39 -9.99
C ASN A 34 4.14 1.88 -9.64
N ASP A 35 3.17 2.59 -10.24
CA ASP A 35 2.80 3.95 -9.84
C ASP A 35 1.77 3.92 -8.71
N ILE A 36 2.16 4.39 -7.53
CA ILE A 36 1.34 4.34 -6.32
C ILE A 36 0.76 5.73 -6.05
N ASP A 37 -0.53 5.91 -6.36
CA ASP A 37 -1.31 7.09 -5.96
C ASP A 37 -2.05 6.81 -4.64
N PRO A 38 -1.71 7.48 -3.52
CA PRO A 38 -2.37 7.28 -2.23
C PRO A 38 -3.87 7.57 -2.25
N LEU A 39 -4.31 8.61 -2.97
CA LEU A 39 -5.71 8.98 -3.04
C LEU A 39 -6.50 7.97 -3.88
N GLN A 40 -5.88 7.44 -4.93
CA GLN A 40 -6.48 6.36 -5.71
C GLN A 40 -6.56 5.07 -4.89
N ALA A 41 -5.54 4.74 -4.11
CA ALA A 41 -5.56 3.57 -3.24
C ALA A 41 -6.70 3.63 -2.20
N VAL A 42 -6.99 4.83 -1.66
CA VAL A 42 -8.12 5.05 -0.75
C VAL A 42 -9.47 4.75 -1.43
N ARG A 43 -9.65 5.22 -2.67
CA ARG A 43 -10.85 4.94 -3.48
C ARG A 43 -10.97 3.46 -3.82
N ASP A 44 -9.89 2.86 -4.34
CA ASP A 44 -9.86 1.44 -4.71
C ASP A 44 -10.16 0.54 -3.50
N MET A 45 -9.74 0.92 -2.29
CA MET A 45 -10.09 0.22 -1.05
C MET A 45 -11.58 0.33 -0.70
N SER A 46 -12.20 1.48 -0.93
CA SER A 46 -13.65 1.68 -0.74
C SER A 46 -14.46 0.85 -1.74
N ASP A 47 -13.95 0.70 -2.96
CA ASP A 47 -14.53 -0.18 -3.98
C ASP A 47 -14.36 -1.66 -3.60
N ALA A 48 -13.18 -2.05 -3.10
CA ALA A 48 -12.94 -3.39 -2.58
C ALA A 48 -13.88 -3.73 -1.39
N LEU A 49 -14.14 -2.77 -0.50
CA LEU A 49 -15.13 -2.92 0.57
C LEU A 49 -16.54 -3.13 0.00
N THR A 50 -16.90 -2.41 -1.06
CA THR A 50 -18.18 -2.59 -1.75
C THR A 50 -18.30 -4.01 -2.32
N HIS A 51 -17.24 -4.51 -2.96
CA HIS A 51 -17.20 -5.87 -3.48
C HIS A 51 -17.29 -6.92 -2.37
N LEU A 52 -16.47 -6.82 -1.31
CA LEU A 52 -16.52 -7.76 -0.18
C LEU A 52 -17.94 -7.82 0.40
N LYS A 53 -18.57 -6.67 0.65
CA LYS A 53 -19.92 -6.59 1.21
C LYS A 53 -21.00 -7.12 0.28
N SER A 54 -20.71 -7.38 -1.00
CA SER A 54 -21.66 -8.02 -1.91
C SER A 54 -21.65 -9.55 -1.84
N LEU A 55 -20.67 -10.14 -1.16
CA LEU A 55 -20.55 -11.59 -1.04
C LEU A 55 -21.61 -12.13 -0.08
N PRO A 56 -22.32 -13.23 -0.44
CA PRO A 56 -23.37 -13.80 0.42
C PRO A 56 -22.88 -14.28 1.79
N SER A 57 -21.58 -14.58 1.92
CA SER A 57 -20.95 -15.04 3.16
C SER A 57 -20.50 -13.89 4.07
N VAL A 58 -20.81 -12.63 3.74
CA VAL A 58 -20.34 -11.45 4.47
C VAL A 58 -21.51 -10.72 5.10
N LEU A 59 -21.49 -10.57 6.42
CA LEU A 59 -22.42 -9.69 7.13
C LEU A 59 -22.05 -8.23 6.84
N HIS A 60 -22.91 -7.53 6.09
CA HIS A 60 -22.66 -6.17 5.63
C HIS A 60 -22.34 -5.18 6.76
N SER A 61 -22.87 -5.40 7.97
CA SER A 61 -22.68 -4.53 9.13
C SER A 61 -21.37 -4.77 9.89
N GLN A 62 -20.61 -5.81 9.53
CA GLN A 62 -19.43 -6.26 10.27
C GLN A 62 -18.12 -6.24 9.45
N ALA A 63 -18.08 -5.50 8.34
CA ALA A 63 -16.89 -5.38 7.50
C ALA A 63 -15.95 -4.24 7.96
N GLY A 64 -14.67 -4.55 8.13
CA GLY A 64 -13.61 -3.62 8.49
C GLY A 64 -12.38 -3.69 7.57
N LEU A 65 -11.39 -2.85 7.84
CA LEU A 65 -10.14 -2.73 7.08
C LEU A 65 -8.96 -3.23 7.91
N PHE A 66 -8.00 -3.89 7.27
CA PHE A 66 -6.72 -4.28 7.84
C PHE A 66 -5.62 -3.87 6.87
N GLY A 67 -4.55 -3.24 7.33
CA GLY A 67 -3.44 -2.82 6.47
C GLY A 67 -2.11 -2.80 7.20
N ILE A 68 -1.04 -3.13 6.47
CA ILE A 68 0.35 -3.12 6.97
C ILE A 68 1.15 -2.03 6.25
N SER A 69 2.02 -1.32 6.97
CA SER A 69 2.90 -0.30 6.40
C SER A 69 2.10 0.79 5.65
N PHE A 70 2.42 1.04 4.38
CA PHE A 70 1.64 1.96 3.55
C PHE A 70 0.16 1.56 3.46
N GLY A 71 -0.15 0.27 3.41
CA GLY A 71 -1.54 -0.22 3.44
C GLY A 71 -2.28 0.16 4.71
N GLY A 72 -1.59 0.29 5.85
CA GLY A 72 -2.17 0.79 7.11
C GLY A 72 -2.56 2.26 7.04
N ALA A 73 -1.74 3.09 6.38
CA ALA A 73 -2.05 4.50 6.15
C ALA A 73 -3.24 4.69 5.20
N VAL A 74 -3.30 3.88 4.14
CA VAL A 74 -4.47 3.83 3.25
C VAL A 74 -5.72 3.40 4.03
N ALA A 75 -5.63 2.37 4.88
CA ALA A 75 -6.78 1.87 5.65
C ALA A 75 -7.35 2.91 6.63
N LEU A 76 -6.47 3.63 7.32
CA LEU A 76 -6.88 4.75 8.18
C LEU A 76 -7.53 5.88 7.38
N SER A 77 -6.97 6.20 6.21
CA SER A 77 -7.48 7.26 5.34
C SER A 77 -8.84 6.90 4.73
N THR A 78 -9.04 5.64 4.31
CA THR A 78 -10.34 5.14 3.83
C THR A 78 -11.38 5.15 4.93
N ALA A 79 -11.03 4.69 6.14
CA ALA A 79 -11.96 4.73 7.28
C ALA A 79 -12.39 6.16 7.67
N ALA A 80 -11.54 7.16 7.42
CA ALA A 80 -11.86 8.55 7.69
C ALA A 80 -12.93 9.13 6.74
N VAL A 81 -13.09 8.56 5.54
CA VAL A 81 -14.00 9.08 4.50
C VAL A 81 -15.14 8.13 4.13
N ASP A 82 -15.04 6.84 4.45
CA ASP A 82 -16.06 5.82 4.17
C ASP A 82 -16.75 5.36 5.46
N PRO A 83 -17.95 5.88 5.78
CA PRO A 83 -18.65 5.56 7.03
C PRO A 83 -19.15 4.12 7.11
N ARG A 84 -19.00 3.34 6.03
CA ARG A 84 -19.37 1.91 5.99
C ARG A 84 -18.33 1.02 6.67
N VAL A 85 -17.13 1.55 6.96
CA VAL A 85 -16.04 0.84 7.63
C VAL A 85 -16.37 0.69 9.12
N ARG A 86 -16.50 -0.56 9.59
CA ARG A 86 -16.87 -0.83 10.99
C ARG A 86 -15.71 -0.73 11.96
N PHE A 87 -14.52 -1.14 11.54
CA PHE A 87 -13.28 -1.10 12.32
C PHE A 87 -12.08 -1.07 11.38
N THR A 88 -10.93 -0.64 11.91
CA THR A 88 -9.66 -0.60 11.17
C THR A 88 -8.53 -1.15 12.02
N ILE A 89 -7.70 -2.02 11.44
CA ILE A 89 -6.46 -2.54 12.03
C ILE A 89 -5.30 -2.03 11.18
N ALA A 90 -4.46 -1.18 11.75
CA ALA A 90 -3.27 -0.63 11.08
C ALA A 90 -2.00 -1.12 11.77
N VAL A 91 -1.17 -1.87 11.05
CA VAL A 91 0.09 -2.42 11.57
C VAL A 91 1.27 -1.64 11.00
N ALA A 92 2.04 -0.99 11.89
CA ALA A 92 3.18 -0.14 11.54
C ALA A 92 2.88 0.85 10.40
N PRO A 93 1.81 1.67 10.50
CA PRO A 93 1.35 2.51 9.39
C PRO A 93 2.39 3.57 8.99
N LEU A 94 2.49 3.84 7.69
CA LEU A 94 3.33 4.90 7.14
C LEU A 94 2.63 6.26 7.23
N THR A 95 2.77 6.97 8.35
CA THR A 95 2.01 8.20 8.63
C THR A 95 2.72 9.50 8.26
N ASP A 96 4.04 9.46 8.09
CA ASP A 96 4.86 10.59 7.66
C ASP A 96 5.90 10.14 6.63
N LEU A 97 6.63 11.10 6.07
CA LEU A 97 7.72 10.86 5.12
C LEU A 97 9.10 10.94 5.79
N ASP A 98 9.18 10.88 7.12
CA ASP A 98 10.46 11.04 7.83
C ASP A 98 11.37 9.81 7.69
N PHE A 99 10.81 8.70 7.19
CA PHE A 99 11.58 7.58 6.66
C PHE A 99 12.42 7.96 5.42
N ILE A 100 12.18 9.11 4.78
CA ILE A 100 13.05 9.66 3.73
C ILE A 100 13.90 10.77 4.32
N SER A 101 15.23 10.58 4.37
CA SER A 101 16.14 11.59 4.91
C SER A 101 15.86 12.99 4.34
N THR A 102 15.78 14.00 5.23
CA THR A 102 15.35 15.36 4.88
C THR A 102 16.11 15.98 3.69
N PRO A 103 17.45 15.81 3.54
CA PRO A 103 18.16 16.35 2.38
C PRO A 103 17.82 15.63 1.06
N ARG A 104 17.48 14.34 1.10
CA ARG A 104 17.12 13.55 -0.09
C ARG A 104 15.65 13.74 -0.47
N ARG A 105 14.77 13.96 0.51
CA ARG A 105 13.32 14.20 0.31
C ARG A 105 13.07 15.30 -0.72
N TRP A 106 13.72 16.46 -0.59
CA TRP A 106 13.51 17.57 -1.54
C TRP A 106 14.01 17.26 -2.96
N ARG A 107 15.14 16.58 -3.09
CA ARG A 107 15.64 16.15 -4.40
C ARG A 107 14.72 15.12 -5.04
N LEU A 108 14.17 14.20 -4.25
CA LEU A 108 13.20 13.21 -4.71
C LEU A 108 11.92 13.90 -5.19
N LEU A 109 11.33 14.80 -4.40
CA LEU A 109 10.12 15.51 -4.81
C LEU A 109 10.35 16.33 -6.10
N GLN A 110 11.49 17.00 -6.24
CA GLN A 110 11.83 17.69 -7.49
C GLN A 110 11.89 16.76 -8.70
N LYS A 111 12.43 15.54 -8.53
CA LYS A 111 12.45 14.52 -9.60
C LYS A 111 11.03 14.07 -9.94
N CYS A 112 10.19 13.79 -8.93
CA CYS A 112 8.79 13.42 -9.15
C CYS A 112 8.00 14.51 -9.88
N MET A 113 8.21 15.78 -9.54
CA MET A 113 7.55 16.91 -10.23
C MET A 113 7.97 17.02 -11.69
N LYS A 114 9.28 16.93 -11.98
CA LYS A 114 9.80 16.95 -13.35
C LYS A 114 9.33 15.76 -14.16
N ASP A 115 9.29 14.58 -13.54
CA ASP A 115 8.79 13.37 -14.19
C ASP A 115 7.31 13.52 -14.56
N ARG A 116 6.48 14.03 -13.63
CA ARG A 116 5.06 14.32 -13.90
C ARG A 116 4.88 15.25 -15.09
N GLU A 117 5.66 16.34 -15.17
CA GLU A 117 5.64 17.25 -16.32
C GLU A 117 6.10 16.57 -17.61
N SER A 118 7.16 15.76 -17.54
CA SER A 118 7.73 15.03 -18.66
C SER A 118 6.74 14.03 -19.27
N GLN A 119 6.00 13.30 -18.43
CA GLN A 119 5.02 12.30 -18.87
C GLN A 119 3.87 12.90 -19.69
N VAL A 120 3.52 14.18 -19.47
CA VAL A 120 2.51 14.89 -20.29
C VAL A 120 2.90 14.93 -21.78
N PHE A 121 4.20 14.89 -22.07
CA PHE A 121 4.74 14.87 -23.43
C PHE A 121 4.99 13.46 -23.97
N GLY A 122 4.46 12.41 -23.32
CA GLY A 122 4.58 11.02 -23.75
C GLY A 122 5.91 10.35 -23.40
N ASN A 123 6.75 10.98 -22.57
CA ASN A 123 7.97 10.37 -22.07
C ASN A 123 7.65 9.25 -21.08
N ARG A 124 8.55 8.25 -21.00
CA ARG A 124 8.41 7.15 -20.03
C ARG A 124 8.59 7.66 -18.59
N PRO A 125 7.90 7.05 -17.61
CA PRO A 125 8.09 7.38 -16.19
C PRO A 125 9.53 7.17 -15.73
N LEU A 126 10.00 8.07 -14.87
CA LEU A 126 11.26 7.95 -14.17
C LEU A 126 11.16 6.85 -13.09
N ILE A 127 11.95 5.79 -13.26
CA ILE A 127 12.10 4.74 -12.27
C ILE A 127 13.38 4.98 -11.46
N ILE A 128 13.24 5.09 -10.14
CA ILE A 128 14.36 5.15 -9.20
C ILE A 128 14.44 3.78 -8.51
N PRO A 129 15.53 3.01 -8.68
CA PRO A 129 15.64 1.73 -7.99
C PRO A 129 15.74 1.95 -6.48
N MET A 130 15.23 1.02 -5.69
CA MET A 130 15.35 1.11 -4.22
C MET A 130 16.81 1.02 -3.78
N VAL A 131 17.55 0.10 -4.40
CA VAL A 131 18.96 -0.19 -4.16
C VAL A 131 19.67 -0.24 -5.50
N ASN A 132 20.85 0.36 -5.61
CA ASN A 132 21.67 0.30 -6.82
C ASN A 132 22.58 -0.94 -6.85
N ASP A 133 23.33 -1.13 -7.94
CA ASP A 133 24.26 -2.26 -8.12
C ASP A 133 25.37 -2.33 -7.07
N LYS A 134 25.58 -1.27 -6.28
CA LYS A 134 26.55 -1.19 -5.18
C LYS A 134 25.93 -1.50 -3.81
N GLY A 135 24.64 -1.81 -3.74
CA GLY A 135 23.93 -2.03 -2.48
C GLY A 135 23.50 -0.73 -1.78
N GLU A 136 23.65 0.44 -2.42
CA GLU A 136 23.30 1.71 -1.81
C GLU A 136 21.80 1.98 -1.95
N ASN A 137 21.15 2.41 -0.86
CA ASN A 137 19.76 2.86 -0.92
C ASN A 137 19.70 4.25 -1.58
N VAL A 138 19.42 4.28 -2.88
CA VAL A 138 19.34 5.53 -3.65
C VAL A 138 17.96 6.18 -3.59
N ALA A 139 16.92 5.43 -3.24
CA ALA A 139 15.57 5.95 -3.01
C ALA A 139 15.47 6.78 -1.71
N GLY A 140 16.41 6.58 -0.79
CA GLY A 140 16.44 7.20 0.53
C GLY A 140 15.40 6.61 1.48
N PHE A 141 14.98 5.36 1.31
CA PHE A 141 13.95 4.73 2.14
C PHE A 141 14.54 4.16 3.45
N GLY A 142 14.07 4.60 4.61
CA GLY A 142 14.65 4.25 5.91
C GLY A 142 15.86 5.10 6.30
N HIS A 143 16.34 4.96 7.54
CA HIS A 143 17.66 5.50 7.91
C HIS A 143 18.76 4.66 7.26
N ASP A 144 19.85 5.31 6.84
CA ASP A 144 20.98 4.69 6.11
C ASP A 144 21.56 3.45 6.85
N ASP A 145 21.25 3.32 8.15
CA ASP A 145 21.73 2.28 9.07
C ASP A 145 20.85 1.01 9.10
N VAL A 146 19.62 1.05 8.56
CA VAL A 146 18.61 -0.04 8.74
C VAL A 146 18.65 -1.07 7.60
N LEU A 147 19.20 -0.71 6.43
CA LEU A 147 19.17 -1.58 5.23
C LEU A 147 20.53 -2.20 4.89
N GLY A 148 21.56 -2.00 5.72
CA GLY A 148 22.87 -2.64 5.59
C GLY A 148 22.90 -4.12 5.96
N GLY A 149 21.76 -4.72 6.31
CA GLY A 149 21.61 -6.16 6.56
C GLY A 149 20.94 -6.85 5.37
N ASN A 150 21.53 -7.93 4.88
CA ASN A 150 21.19 -8.72 3.69
C ASN A 150 19.75 -9.27 3.54
N HIS A 151 18.75 -8.82 4.28
CA HIS A 151 17.39 -9.33 4.18
C HIS A 151 16.36 -8.25 4.50
N LEU A 152 15.88 -7.52 3.48
CA LEU A 152 14.53 -6.97 3.44
C LEU A 152 14.28 -6.40 2.04
N GLY A 153 13.91 -7.28 1.11
CA GLY A 153 13.24 -6.87 -0.11
C GLY A 153 11.91 -6.26 0.29
N MET A 154 11.87 -4.93 0.40
CA MET A 154 10.66 -4.19 0.69
C MET A 154 9.82 -4.17 -0.59
N VAL A 155 9.18 -5.30 -0.88
CA VAL A 155 8.10 -5.34 -1.86
C VAL A 155 7.03 -4.43 -1.29
N VAL A 156 6.61 -3.43 -2.07
CA VAL A 156 5.42 -2.62 -1.83
C VAL A 156 4.21 -3.55 -1.96
N GLN A 157 4.08 -4.50 -1.04
CA GLN A 157 2.88 -5.27 -0.82
C GLN A 157 2.00 -4.43 0.09
N SER A 158 1.40 -3.38 -0.48
CA SER A 158 0.27 -2.73 0.15
C SER A 158 -0.84 -3.76 0.12
N ILE A 159 -0.96 -4.57 1.16
CA ILE A 159 -2.08 -5.51 1.25
C ILE A 159 -3.01 -4.99 2.30
N VAL A 160 -4.23 -4.86 1.81
CA VAL A 160 -5.41 -4.52 2.55
C VAL A 160 -6.18 -5.81 2.68
N ALA A 161 -6.39 -6.27 3.90
CA ALA A 161 -7.34 -7.33 4.16
C ALA A 161 -8.64 -6.67 4.59
N LEU A 162 -9.74 -7.01 3.91
CA LEU A 162 -11.05 -6.70 4.46
C LEU A 162 -11.48 -7.85 5.34
N VAL A 163 -11.97 -7.56 6.53
CA VAL A 163 -12.31 -8.57 7.54
C VAL A 163 -13.80 -8.47 7.83
N ALA A 164 -14.54 -9.56 7.64
CA ALA A 164 -15.94 -9.66 8.05
C ALA A 164 -16.15 -10.92 8.88
N GLU A 165 -16.81 -10.77 10.04
CA GLU A 165 -17.33 -11.88 10.85
C GLU A 165 -18.47 -12.58 10.09
N LEU A 166 -18.54 -13.91 10.25
CA LEU A 166 -19.65 -14.76 9.77
C LEU A 166 -20.89 -14.64 10.66
#